data_AF-A0A6J0JNH1-F1
#
_entry.id   AF-A0A6J0JNH1-F1
#
_cell.length_a   1.000
_cell.length_b   1.000
_cell.length_c   1.000
_cell.angle_alpha   90.00
_cell.angle_beta   90.00
_cell.angle_gamma   90.00
#
_symmetry.space_group_name_H-M   'P 1'
#
loop_
_entity.id
_entity.type
_entity.pdbx_description
1 polymer ?
#
loop_
_entity_poly.entity_id
_entity_poly.type
_entity_poly.pdbx_seq_one_letter_code
_entity_poly.pdbx_strand_id
1 'polypeptide(L)'
;MANSIKYAFLFLILISLLSVSNLVQASGGGGRLHPQDCRPKCNYRCSATSHKKPCMFFCLKCCSKCLCVPSGTYGNKQNCPCYNNWKTKEGRSKCP
;
A
#
# COMPACT_ATOMS: atom_id res chain seq x y z
N MET A 1 5.75 47.98 -9.75
CA MET A 1 6.44 46.82 -10.38
C MET A 1 6.86 45.75 -9.38
N ALA A 2 7.50 46.07 -8.25
CA ALA A 2 7.92 45.08 -7.24
C ALA A 2 6.78 44.24 -6.63
N ASN A 3 5.60 44.81 -6.43
CA ASN A 3 4.47 44.10 -5.80
C ASN A 3 3.85 43.04 -6.74
N SER A 4 3.82 43.31 -8.04
CA SER A 4 3.34 42.34 -9.04
C SER A 4 4.26 41.11 -9.13
N ILE A 5 5.57 41.32 -8.94
CA ILE A 5 6.56 40.25 -8.89
C ILE A 5 6.38 39.42 -7.62
N LYS A 6 6.12 40.06 -6.47
CA LYS A 6 5.82 39.36 -5.21
C LYS A 6 4.57 38.47 -5.30
N TYR A 7 3.49 38.97 -5.91
CA TYR A 7 2.28 38.17 -6.10
C TYR A 7 2.49 37.02 -7.10
N ALA A 8 3.27 37.22 -8.15
CA ALA A 8 3.65 36.14 -9.07
C ALA A 8 4.47 35.04 -8.36
N PHE A 9 5.43 35.41 -7.50
CA PHE A 9 6.19 34.45 -6.70
C PHE A 9 5.32 33.69 -5.69
N LEU A 10 4.42 34.38 -4.99
CA LEU A 10 3.48 33.73 -4.05
C LEU A 10 2.55 32.75 -4.76
N PHE A 11 2.08 33.10 -5.95
CA PHE A 11 1.21 32.22 -6.75
C PHE A 11 1.94 30.97 -7.24
N LEU A 12 3.21 31.10 -7.67
CA LEU A 12 4.04 29.96 -8.08
C LEU A 12 4.36 29.00 -6.91
N ILE A 13 4.58 29.52 -5.70
CA ILE A 13 4.79 28.72 -4.49
C ILE A 13 3.50 27.96 -4.11
N LEU A 14 2.33 28.59 -4.27
CA LEU A 14 1.05 27.94 -3.99
C LEU A 14 0.79 26.78 -4.97
N ILE A 15 1.09 26.96 -6.26
CA ILE A 15 0.94 25.94 -7.30
C ILE A 15 1.88 24.75 -7.05
N SER A 16 3.13 25.01 -6.65
CA SER A 16 4.08 23.92 -6.36
C SER A 16 3.66 23.09 -5.15
N LEU A 17 3.09 23.70 -4.10
CA LEU A 17 2.57 22.97 -2.93
C LEU A 17 1.37 22.04 -3.27
N LEU A 18 0.52 22.46 -4.21
CA LEU A 18 -0.62 21.64 -4.66
C LEU A 18 -0.20 20.44 -5.51
N SER A 19 0.89 20.54 -6.28
CA SER A 19 1.38 19.43 -7.10
C SER A 19 2.12 18.36 -6.28
N VAL A 20 2.82 18.71 -5.19
CA VAL A 20 3.47 17.71 -4.30
C VAL A 20 2.46 16.76 -3.66
N SER A 21 1.26 17.24 -3.33
CA SER A 21 0.20 16.42 -2.72
C SER A 21 -0.25 15.27 -3.65
N ASN A 22 -0.26 15.50 -4.96
CA ASN A 22 -0.61 14.49 -5.96
C ASN A 22 0.52 13.47 -6.17
N LEU A 23 1.79 13.87 -5.99
CA LEU A 23 2.94 12.97 -6.11
C LEU A 23 3.05 12.02 -4.90
N VAL A 24 2.68 12.48 -3.70
CA VAL A 24 2.69 11.64 -2.48
C VAL A 24 1.74 10.44 -2.59
N GLN A 25 0.69 10.52 -3.42
CA GLN A 25 -0.22 9.39 -3.64
C GLN A 25 0.32 8.35 -4.64
N ALA A 26 1.31 8.71 -5.47
CA ALA A 26 2.00 7.78 -6.37
C ALA A 26 2.98 6.85 -5.62
N SER A 27 3.25 7.10 -4.34
CA SER A 27 3.92 6.17 -3.44
C SER A 27 2.96 5.30 -2.62
N GLY A 28 1.75 5.04 -3.13
CA GLY A 28 0.88 3.95 -2.65
C GLY A 28 1.47 2.55 -2.87
N GLY A 29 2.70 2.45 -3.37
CA GLY A 29 3.50 1.23 -3.41
C GLY A 29 4.20 1.05 -2.06
N GLY A 30 3.71 0.09 -1.27
CA GLY A 30 4.31 -0.28 -0.01
C GLY A 30 5.83 -0.39 -0.13
N GLY A 31 6.55 0.39 0.69
CA GLY A 31 7.96 0.12 0.93
C GLY A 31 8.11 -1.37 1.21
N ARG A 32 9.10 -2.01 0.58
CA ARG A 32 9.35 -3.44 0.77
C ARG A 32 9.50 -3.70 2.26
N LEU A 33 8.52 -4.36 2.85
CA LEU A 33 8.59 -4.82 4.23
C LEU A 33 9.84 -5.69 4.39
N HIS A 34 10.49 -5.62 5.54
CA HIS A 34 11.41 -6.71 5.87
C HIS A 34 10.59 -7.94 6.27
N PRO A 35 11.13 -9.16 6.11
CA PRO A 35 10.44 -10.37 6.54
C PRO A 35 9.97 -10.33 8.00
N GLN A 36 10.70 -9.66 8.90
CA GLN A 36 10.29 -9.47 10.29
C GLN A 36 9.01 -8.65 10.47
N ASP A 37 8.71 -7.74 9.54
CA ASP A 37 7.56 -6.83 9.62
C ASP A 37 6.25 -7.48 9.13
N CYS A 38 6.34 -8.67 8.54
CA CYS A 38 5.18 -9.39 8.00
C CYS A 38 4.17 -9.79 9.09
N ARG A 39 4.65 -10.25 10.25
CA ARG A 39 3.78 -10.79 11.31
C ARG A 39 2.78 -9.76 11.85
N PRO A 40 3.18 -8.55 12.28
CA PRO A 40 2.22 -7.55 12.76
C PRO A 40 1.24 -7.10 11.65
N LYS A 41 1.70 -6.95 10.40
CA LYS A 41 0.82 -6.57 9.28
C LYS A 41 -0.22 -7.63 8.96
N CYS A 42 0.19 -8.90 8.94
CA CYS A 42 -0.73 -10.01 8.77
C CYS A 42 -1.71 -10.11 9.94
N ASN A 43 -1.29 -9.81 11.18
CA ASN A 43 -2.17 -9.88 12.36
C ASN A 43 -3.36 -8.94 12.19
N TYR A 44 -3.09 -7.72 11.74
CA TYR A 44 -4.12 -6.78 11.37
C TYR A 44 -4.96 -7.27 10.19
N ARG A 45 -4.33 -7.71 9.09
CA ARG A 45 -5.04 -8.19 7.88
C ARG A 45 -6.05 -9.31 8.19
N CYS A 46 -5.67 -10.24 9.07
CA CYS A 46 -6.49 -11.38 9.47
C CYS A 46 -7.36 -11.12 10.72
N SER A 47 -7.44 -9.89 11.23
CA SER A 47 -8.12 -9.56 12.48
C SER A 47 -9.65 -9.67 12.42
N ALA A 48 -10.27 -9.59 11.23
CA ALA A 48 -11.73 -9.68 11.08
C ALA A 48 -12.26 -11.07 10.69
N THR A 49 -11.42 -11.97 10.17
CA THR A 49 -11.89 -13.32 9.73
C THR A 49 -12.00 -14.30 10.91
N SER A 50 -12.99 -15.20 10.89
CA SER A 50 -13.04 -16.36 11.81
C SER A 50 -11.97 -17.41 11.49
N HIS A 51 -11.53 -17.48 10.22
CA HIS A 51 -10.52 -18.43 9.75
C HIS A 51 -9.08 -17.93 10.00
N LYS A 52 -8.76 -17.64 11.26
CA LYS A 52 -7.47 -17.02 11.67
C LYS A 52 -6.25 -17.79 11.20
N LYS A 53 -6.21 -19.10 11.46
CA LYS A 53 -5.07 -19.98 11.15
C LYS A 53 -4.72 -20.01 9.65
N PRO A 54 -5.66 -20.34 8.73
CA PRO A 54 -5.34 -20.34 7.30
C PRO A 54 -5.07 -18.93 6.75
N CYS A 55 -5.79 -17.89 7.21
CA CYS A 55 -5.49 -16.53 6.81
C CYS A 55 -4.05 -16.14 7.15
N MET A 56 -3.62 -16.43 8.38
CA MET A 56 -2.24 -16.19 8.83
C MET A 56 -1.22 -16.89 7.95
N PHE A 57 -1.42 -18.18 7.72
CA PHE A 57 -0.52 -19.01 6.95
C PHE A 57 -0.30 -18.44 5.53
N PHE A 58 -1.39 -18.13 4.83
CA PHE A 58 -1.29 -17.58 3.47
C PHE A 58 -0.77 -16.14 3.49
N CYS A 59 -1.21 -15.29 4.42
CA CYS A 59 -0.72 -13.91 4.50
C CYS A 59 0.80 -13.86 4.70
N LEU A 60 1.34 -14.63 5.64
CA LEU A 60 2.78 -14.69 5.90
C LEU A 60 3.56 -15.22 4.70
N LYS A 61 3.03 -16.25 4.02
CA LYS A 61 3.63 -16.82 2.81
C LYS A 61 3.66 -15.82 1.65
N CYS A 62 2.58 -15.05 1.48
CA CYS A 62 2.51 -13.99 0.47
C CYS A 62 3.44 -12.83 0.83
N CYS A 63 3.47 -12.43 2.11
CA CYS A 63 4.31 -11.34 2.58
C CYS A 63 5.80 -11.69 2.47
N SER A 64 6.23 -12.89 2.82
CA SER A 64 7.65 -13.26 2.67
C SER A 64 8.11 -13.27 1.22
N LYS A 65 7.22 -13.58 0.28
CA LYS A 65 7.53 -13.56 -1.17
C LYS A 65 7.48 -12.15 -1.76
N CYS A 66 6.47 -11.38 -1.40
CA CYS A 66 6.14 -10.11 -2.05
C CYS A 66 6.61 -8.88 -1.26
N LEU A 67 7.00 -9.06 0.01
CA LEU A 67 7.39 -8.01 0.94
C LEU A 67 6.37 -6.87 1.02
N CYS A 68 5.07 -7.22 0.93
CA CYS A 68 3.94 -6.31 0.88
C CYS A 68 2.72 -6.96 1.52
N VAL A 69 1.98 -6.21 2.36
CA VAL A 69 0.65 -6.59 2.86
C VAL A 69 -0.29 -5.40 2.64
N PRO A 70 -1.41 -5.56 1.92
CA PRO A 70 -2.30 -4.45 1.66
C PRO A 70 -3.02 -3.97 2.93
N SER A 71 -3.38 -2.69 2.94
CA SER A 71 -4.10 -2.05 4.06
C SER A 71 -5.52 -2.61 4.23
N GLY A 72 -6.05 -2.50 5.45
CA GLY A 72 -7.36 -3.03 5.81
C GLY A 72 -7.36 -4.54 6.05
N THR A 73 -8.53 -5.06 6.43
CA THR A 73 -8.78 -6.49 6.68
C THR A 73 -9.31 -7.23 5.45
N TYR A 74 -9.70 -6.50 4.41
CA TYR A 74 -10.18 -7.00 3.13
C TYR A 74 -9.84 -6.01 2.00
N GLY A 75 -9.84 -6.47 0.73
CA GLY A 75 -9.65 -5.61 -0.44
C GLY A 75 -8.24 -5.00 -0.55
N ASN A 76 -8.13 -3.87 -1.26
CA ASN A 76 -6.90 -3.08 -1.46
C ASN A 76 -5.71 -3.82 -2.07
N LYS A 77 -5.94 -4.99 -2.66
CA LYS A 77 -4.86 -5.84 -3.18
C LYS A 77 -4.09 -5.16 -4.31
N GLN A 78 -4.72 -4.26 -5.07
CA GLN A 78 -4.08 -3.47 -6.12
C GLN A 78 -2.88 -2.64 -5.62
N ASN A 79 -2.84 -2.29 -4.33
CA ASN A 79 -1.71 -1.55 -3.73
C ASN A 79 -0.47 -2.44 -3.55
N CYS A 80 -0.62 -3.77 -3.61
CA CYS A 80 0.44 -4.76 -3.57
C CYS A 80 0.32 -5.71 -4.77
N PRO A 81 0.80 -5.34 -5.97
CA PRO A 81 0.58 -6.13 -7.19
C PRO A 81 1.04 -7.60 -7.10
N CYS A 82 2.22 -7.87 -6.51
CA CYS A 82 2.69 -9.24 -6.29
C CYS A 82 1.73 -10.06 -5.40
N TYR A 83 1.23 -9.45 -4.32
CA TYR A 83 0.28 -10.08 -3.39
C TYR A 83 -1.06 -10.37 -4.10
N ASN A 84 -1.52 -9.43 -4.94
CA ASN A 84 -2.77 -9.57 -5.70
C ASN A 84 -2.70 -10.66 -6.78
N ASN A 85 -1.57 -10.71 -7.49
CA ASN A 85 -1.37 -11.55 -8.66
C ASN A 85 -1.00 -12.99 -8.30
N TRP A 86 -0.77 -13.29 -7.03
CA TRP A 86 -0.56 -14.66 -6.58
C TRP A 86 -1.88 -15.44 -6.57
N LYS A 87 -2.00 -16.37 -7.53
CA LYS A 87 -3.19 -17.21 -7.72
C LYS A 87 -2.91 -18.67 -7.39
N THR A 88 -3.97 -19.44 -7.15
CA THR A 88 -3.93 -20.92 -7.13
C THR A 88 -3.88 -21.45 -8.56
N LYS A 89 -3.76 -22.77 -8.74
CA LYS A 89 -3.76 -23.38 -10.08
C LYS A 89 -5.09 -23.18 -10.81
N GLU A 90 -6.17 -23.03 -10.05
CA GLU A 90 -7.54 -22.78 -10.50
C GLU A 90 -7.82 -21.28 -10.72
N GLY A 91 -6.80 -20.42 -10.65
CA GLY A 91 -6.90 -18.98 -10.91
C GLY A 91 -7.49 -18.15 -9.76
N ARG A 92 -7.85 -18.76 -8.62
CA ARG A 92 -8.39 -18.05 -7.46
C ARG A 92 -7.31 -17.29 -6.70
N SER A 93 -7.68 -16.22 -6.00
CA SER A 93 -6.74 -15.46 -5.17
C SER A 93 -6.16 -16.35 -4.07
N LYS A 94 -4.83 -16.44 -4.00
CA LYS A 94 -4.13 -17.26 -3.00
C LYS A 94 -3.88 -16.52 -1.69
N CYS A 95 -3.75 -15.19 -1.76
CA CYS A 95 -3.46 -14.34 -0.63
C CYS A 95 -4.74 -13.70 -0.07
N PRO A 96 -4.89 -13.57 1.26
CA PRO A 96 -6.11 -13.05 1.88
C PRO A 96 -6.46 -11.60 1.51
#